data_AF-A0A932T4H2-F1
#
_entry.id   AF-A0A932T4H2-F1
#
_cell.length_a   1.000
_cell.length_b   1.000
_cell.length_c   1.000
_cell.angle_alpha   90.00
_cell.angle_beta   90.00
_cell.angle_gamma   90.00
#
_symmetry.space_group_name_H-M   'P 1'
#
loop_
_entity.id
_entity.type
_entity.pdbx_description
1 polymer ?
#
loop_
_entity_poly.entity_id
_entity_poly.type
_entity_poly.pdbx_seq_one_letter_code
_entity_poly.pdbx_strand_id
1 'polypeptide(L)'
;RALLLAVAGVVWLAGPVCGDEPVPSESTARYFRELRRRGLFKLAESYCLERLSHSGVSTAERTELTLELARTLAEHANFAGSAEQDELWARSDAALSELLKAEPDNPRRLLLEVQRALLPATVGHSRRLLAELEPYDAAAGKRAAASLHAAVQNLREAEARIVASQRKAPGGRAPSGAALRLFELRPLLGHVRLRL
;
A
#
# COMPACT_ATOMS: atom_id res chain seq x y z
N ARG A 1 -68.88 8.19 -23.65
CA ARG A 1 -67.57 8.87 -23.76
C ARG A 1 -66.75 8.42 -22.54
N ALA A 2 -65.94 7.37 -22.69
CA ALA A 2 -64.46 7.44 -22.83
C ALA A 2 -63.80 7.70 -21.47
N LEU A 3 -62.80 6.97 -20.96
CA LEU A 3 -61.95 5.90 -21.50
C LEU A 3 -61.34 5.17 -20.27
N LEU A 4 -61.26 3.83 -20.32
CA LEU A 4 -60.28 3.04 -19.57
C LEU A 4 -58.88 3.49 -19.99
N LEU A 5 -57.93 3.61 -19.06
CA LEU A 5 -56.50 3.40 -19.35
C LEU A 5 -55.74 3.10 -18.06
N ALA A 6 -55.44 1.81 -17.89
CA ALA A 6 -54.45 1.30 -16.95
C ALA A 6 -53.07 1.79 -17.38
N VAL A 7 -52.29 2.36 -16.46
CA VAL A 7 -50.87 2.60 -16.67
C VAL A 7 -50.12 1.43 -16.06
N ALA A 8 -49.63 0.57 -16.96
CA ALA A 8 -48.78 -0.56 -16.68
C ALA A 8 -47.44 -0.12 -16.06
N GLY A 9 -46.95 -0.95 -15.13
CA GLY A 9 -45.73 -0.72 -14.39
C GLY A 9 -44.47 -0.73 -15.24
N VAL A 10 -43.49 0.04 -14.79
CA VAL A 10 -42.08 -0.17 -15.09
C VAL A 10 -41.41 -0.49 -13.77
N VAL A 11 -41.38 -1.79 -13.46
CA VAL A 11 -40.51 -2.33 -12.41
C VAL A 11 -39.09 -2.22 -12.94
N TRP A 12 -38.32 -1.27 -12.41
CA TRP A 12 -36.88 -1.25 -12.58
C TRP A 12 -36.32 -2.47 -11.86
N LEU A 13 -36.09 -3.55 -12.62
CA LEU A 13 -35.27 -4.66 -12.19
C LEU A 13 -33.83 -4.17 -12.10
N ALA A 14 -33.44 -3.71 -10.91
CA ALA A 14 -32.04 -3.64 -10.53
C ALA A 14 -31.49 -5.07 -10.53
N GLY A 15 -30.86 -5.46 -11.64
CA GLY A 15 -30.10 -6.70 -11.71
C GLY A 15 -28.98 -6.68 -10.66
N PRO A 16 -28.66 -7.81 -10.03
CA PRO A 16 -27.53 -7.88 -9.13
C PRO A 16 -26.27 -7.64 -9.96
N VAL A 17 -25.60 -6.52 -9.72
CA VAL A 17 -24.20 -6.34 -10.11
C VAL A 17 -23.43 -7.41 -9.34
N CYS A 18 -23.11 -8.49 -10.03
CA CYS A 18 -22.17 -9.49 -9.55
C CYS A 18 -20.83 -8.77 -9.41
N GLY A 19 -20.47 -8.43 -8.17
CA GLY A 19 -19.20 -7.82 -7.82
C GLY A 19 -18.10 -8.84 -8.03
N ASP A 20 -17.46 -8.77 -9.19
CA ASP A 20 -16.12 -9.31 -9.38
C ASP A 20 -15.13 -8.16 -9.18
N GLU A 21 -13.93 -8.53 -8.70
CA GLU A 21 -12.66 -7.79 -8.67
C GLU A 21 -12.06 -7.50 -7.27
N PRO A 22 -11.09 -8.33 -6.82
CA PRO A 22 -10.04 -7.92 -5.90
C PRO A 22 -8.68 -7.88 -6.63
N VAL A 23 -8.58 -6.97 -7.59
CA VAL A 23 -7.35 -6.25 -7.93
C VAL A 23 -7.53 -4.87 -7.30
N PRO A 24 -6.49 -4.19 -6.75
CA PRO A 24 -6.66 -2.78 -6.46
C PRO A 24 -6.97 -2.18 -7.80
N SER A 25 -8.24 -1.81 -8.00
CA SER A 25 -8.66 -1.27 -9.27
C SER A 25 -7.66 -0.16 -9.58
N GLU A 26 -7.14 -0.11 -10.80
CA GLU A 26 -6.15 0.91 -11.14
C GLU A 26 -6.69 2.32 -10.76
N SER A 27 -8.01 2.47 -10.73
CA SER A 27 -8.74 3.58 -10.11
C SER A 27 -8.49 3.79 -8.61
N THR A 28 -8.51 2.78 -7.74
CA THR A 28 -8.20 2.90 -6.30
C THR A 28 -6.76 3.37 -6.07
N ALA A 29 -5.78 2.70 -6.70
CA ALA A 29 -4.38 3.09 -6.54
C ALA A 29 -4.10 4.50 -7.10
N ARG A 30 -4.78 4.87 -8.19
CA ARG A 30 -4.73 6.23 -8.74
C ARG A 30 -5.40 7.25 -7.82
N TYR A 31 -6.54 6.92 -7.24
CA TYR A 31 -7.27 7.78 -6.32
C TYR A 31 -6.40 8.17 -5.12
N PHE A 32 -5.82 7.20 -4.42
CA PHE A 32 -4.94 7.48 -3.28
C PHE A 32 -3.69 8.26 -3.66
N ARG A 33 -3.09 7.95 -4.81
CA ARG A 33 -1.95 8.70 -5.33
C ARG A 33 -2.29 10.17 -5.56
N GLU A 34 -3.47 10.46 -6.10
CA GLU A 34 -3.92 11.84 -6.32
C GLU A 34 -4.22 12.56 -5.00
N LEU A 35 -4.77 11.86 -3.99
CA LEU A 35 -4.91 12.43 -2.64
C LEU A 35 -3.55 12.83 -2.06
N ARG A 36 -2.58 11.91 -2.07
CA ARG A 36 -1.23 12.17 -1.54
C ARG A 36 -0.52 13.29 -2.28
N ARG A 37 -0.60 13.30 -3.61
CA ARG A 37 -0.03 14.36 -4.45
C ARG A 37 -0.57 15.76 -4.11
N ARG A 38 -1.83 15.85 -3.65
CA ARG A 38 -2.48 17.10 -3.25
C ARG A 38 -2.32 17.43 -1.75
N GLY A 39 -1.57 16.62 -1.01
CA GLY A 39 -1.40 16.78 0.44
C GLY A 39 -2.63 16.41 1.27
N LEU A 40 -3.61 15.69 0.70
CA LEU A 40 -4.84 15.28 1.37
C LEU A 40 -4.65 14.01 2.21
N PHE A 41 -3.61 14.01 3.06
CA PHE A 41 -3.18 12.83 3.82
C PHE A 41 -4.20 12.37 4.85
N LYS A 42 -4.72 13.29 5.67
CA LYS A 42 -5.70 12.95 6.70
C LYS A 42 -6.98 12.34 6.09
N LEU A 43 -7.42 12.81 4.92
CA LEU A 43 -8.56 12.22 4.20
C LEU A 43 -8.28 10.78 3.76
N ALA A 44 -7.10 10.54 3.17
CA ALA A 44 -6.68 9.20 2.78
C ALA A 44 -6.54 8.25 3.98
N GLU A 45 -5.94 8.72 5.08
CA GLU A 45 -5.81 7.96 6.33
C GLU A 45 -7.17 7.60 6.91
N SER A 46 -8.06 8.59 7.08
CA SER A 46 -9.40 8.39 7.64
C SER A 46 -10.20 7.39 6.80
N TYR A 47 -10.15 7.50 5.47
CA TYR A 47 -10.82 6.54 4.60
C TYR A 47 -10.31 5.11 4.81
N CYS A 48 -8.98 4.91 4.84
CA CYS A 48 -8.41 3.58 5.06
C CYS A 48 -8.81 3.02 6.43
N LEU A 49 -8.68 3.81 7.50
CA LEU A 49 -8.97 3.39 8.86
C LEU A 49 -10.45 3.06 9.05
N GLU A 50 -11.33 3.90 8.51
CA GLU A 50 -12.77 3.67 8.52
C GLU A 50 -13.12 2.37 7.81
N ARG A 51 -12.64 2.17 6.57
CA ARG A 51 -12.89 0.93 5.83
C ARG A 51 -12.34 -0.29 6.58
N LEU A 52 -11.11 -0.24 7.07
CA LEU A 52 -10.47 -1.34 7.82
C LEU A 52 -11.20 -1.71 9.11
N SER A 53 -11.95 -0.79 9.72
CA SER A 53 -12.74 -1.05 10.92
C SER A 53 -14.00 -1.90 10.68
N HIS A 54 -14.42 -2.09 9.43
CA HIS A 54 -15.59 -2.90 9.10
C HIS A 54 -15.27 -4.40 9.18
N SER A 55 -16.15 -5.18 9.80
CA SER A 55 -15.98 -6.63 9.99
C SER A 55 -16.10 -7.46 8.69
N GLY A 56 -16.63 -6.88 7.61
CA GLY A 56 -16.86 -7.56 6.33
C GLY A 56 -15.76 -7.37 5.27
N VAL A 57 -14.63 -6.73 5.61
CA VAL A 57 -13.56 -6.46 4.64
C VAL A 57 -12.85 -7.75 4.26
N SER A 58 -12.86 -8.06 2.97
CA SER A 58 -12.15 -9.22 2.41
C SER A 58 -10.63 -9.12 2.64
N THR A 59 -9.92 -10.24 2.68
CA THR A 59 -8.45 -10.27 2.80
C THR A 59 -7.77 -9.43 1.72
N ALA A 60 -8.24 -9.50 0.48
CA ALA A 60 -7.67 -8.73 -0.62
C ALA A 60 -7.84 -7.22 -0.42
N GLU A 61 -9.05 -6.78 -0.07
CA GLU A 61 -9.35 -5.37 0.20
C GLU A 61 -8.57 -4.87 1.43
N ARG A 62 -8.51 -5.66 2.51
CA ARG A 62 -7.73 -5.34 3.72
C ARG A 62 -6.26 -5.14 3.38
N THR A 63 -5.71 -5.99 2.51
CA THR A 63 -4.32 -5.88 2.05
C THR A 63 -4.09 -4.58 1.28
N GLU A 64 -5.00 -4.23 0.37
CA GLU A 64 -4.91 -3.02 -0.43
C GLU A 64 -5.02 -1.75 0.42
N LEU A 65 -6.02 -1.69 1.31
CA LEU A 65 -6.20 -0.57 2.24
C LEU A 65 -5.00 -0.42 3.18
N THR A 66 -4.43 -1.52 3.66
CA THR A 66 -3.23 -1.49 4.51
C THR A 66 -2.02 -0.97 3.75
N LEU A 67 -1.82 -1.39 2.49
CA LEU A 67 -0.76 -0.85 1.62
C LEU A 67 -0.93 0.65 1.38
N GLU A 68 -2.14 1.11 1.07
CA GLU A 68 -2.41 2.53 0.83
C GLU A 68 -2.31 3.36 2.11
N LEU A 69 -2.73 2.82 3.26
CA LEU A 69 -2.54 3.45 4.57
C LEU A 69 -1.05 3.62 4.87
N ALA A 70 -0.26 2.55 4.76
CA ALA A 70 1.17 2.59 5.05
C ALA A 70 1.92 3.58 4.15
N ARG A 71 1.61 3.61 2.85
CA ARG A 71 2.17 4.60 1.90
C ARG A 71 1.78 6.03 2.28
N THR A 72 0.52 6.24 2.64
CA THR A 72 0.00 7.56 3.04
C THR A 72 0.67 8.06 4.29
N LEU A 73 0.80 7.24 5.33
CA LEU A 73 1.51 7.59 6.55
C LEU A 73 2.99 7.94 6.27
N ALA A 74 3.67 7.12 5.47
CA ALA A 74 5.07 7.34 5.14
C ALA A 74 5.31 8.63 4.31
N GLU A 75 4.42 8.94 3.38
CA GLU A 75 4.49 10.18 2.58
C GLU A 75 4.09 11.41 3.41
N HIS A 76 3.06 11.30 4.25
CA HIS A 76 2.59 12.37 5.13
C HIS A 76 3.68 12.81 6.11
N ALA A 77 4.46 11.87 6.63
CA ALA A 77 5.58 12.13 7.52
C ALA A 77 6.59 13.15 6.96
N ASN A 78 6.71 13.27 5.63
CA ASN A 78 7.61 14.25 5.00
C ASN A 78 7.11 15.70 5.12
N PHE A 79 5.85 15.90 5.50
CA PHE A 79 5.21 17.21 5.66
C PHE A 79 4.90 17.53 7.12
N ALA A 80 5.16 16.59 8.03
CA ALA A 80 4.91 16.74 9.46
C ALA A 80 6.13 17.32 10.20
N GLY A 81 5.92 17.85 11.40
CA GLY A 81 7.00 18.24 12.30
C GLY A 81 7.79 17.02 12.81
N SER A 82 9.01 17.24 13.33
CA SER A 82 9.95 16.15 13.68
C SER A 82 9.37 15.09 14.61
N ALA A 83 8.60 15.48 15.63
CA ALA A 83 7.97 14.53 16.55
C ALA A 83 6.85 13.70 15.88
N GLU A 84 5.99 14.33 15.08
CA GLU A 84 4.90 13.65 14.37
C GLU A 84 5.45 12.78 13.21
N GLN A 85 6.57 13.18 12.61
CA GLN A 85 7.22 12.44 11.53
C GLN A 85 7.64 11.02 11.95
N ASP A 86 8.34 10.88 13.08
CA ASP A 86 8.75 9.56 13.59
C ASP A 86 7.52 8.71 13.98
N GLU A 87 6.46 9.32 14.52
CA GLU A 87 5.21 8.62 14.83
C GLU A 87 4.52 8.08 13.56
N LEU A 88 4.43 8.90 12.51
CA LEU A 88 3.82 8.51 11.23
C LEU A 88 4.59 7.37 10.57
N TRP A 89 5.93 7.39 10.60
CA TRP A 89 6.75 6.28 10.13
C TRP A 89 6.55 5.01 10.97
N ALA A 90 6.47 5.13 12.29
CA ALA A 90 6.19 3.99 13.17
C ALA A 90 4.81 3.39 12.88
N ARG A 91 3.78 4.22 12.69
CA ARG A 91 2.43 3.77 12.32
C ARG A 91 2.40 3.10 10.93
N SER A 92 3.21 3.57 9.99
CA SER A 92 3.37 2.93 8.67
C SER A 92 3.94 1.50 8.79
N ASP A 93 4.99 1.31 9.59
CA ASP A 93 5.56 -0.04 9.85
C ASP A 93 4.57 -0.92 10.62
N ALA A 94 3.89 -0.35 11.61
CA ALA A 94 2.90 -1.06 12.43
C ALA A 94 1.77 -1.64 11.56
N ALA A 95 1.16 -0.81 10.69
CA ALA A 95 0.08 -1.28 9.81
C ALA A 95 0.48 -2.49 8.96
N LEU A 96 1.70 -2.49 8.40
CA LEU A 96 2.20 -3.61 7.59
C LEU A 96 2.57 -4.83 8.44
N SER A 97 3.26 -4.62 9.56
CA SER A 97 3.74 -5.69 10.42
C SER A 97 2.61 -6.41 11.15
N GLU A 98 1.58 -5.68 11.58
CA GLU A 98 0.37 -6.25 12.19
C GLU A 98 -0.38 -7.13 11.20
N LEU A 99 -0.59 -6.68 9.95
CA LEU A 99 -1.24 -7.50 8.93
C LEU A 99 -0.40 -8.74 8.59
N LEU A 100 0.92 -8.59 8.41
CA LEU A 100 1.83 -9.70 8.14
C LEU A 100 1.86 -10.76 9.26
N LYS A 101 1.60 -10.34 10.50
CA LYS A 101 1.50 -11.22 11.67
C LYS A 101 0.12 -11.86 11.79
N ALA A 102 -0.94 -11.09 11.54
CA ALA A 102 -2.32 -11.56 11.62
C ALA A 102 -2.69 -12.53 10.49
N GLU A 103 -2.10 -12.34 9.30
CA GLU A 103 -2.37 -13.15 8.12
C GLU A 103 -1.07 -13.71 7.50
N PRO A 104 -0.45 -14.73 8.12
CA PRO A 104 0.81 -15.31 7.62
C PRO A 104 0.71 -15.83 6.19
N ASP A 105 -0.45 -16.39 5.82
CA ASP A 105 -0.75 -16.99 4.51
C ASP A 105 -1.37 -16.00 3.51
N ASN A 106 -1.28 -14.70 3.76
CA ASN A 106 -1.84 -13.69 2.87
C ASN A 106 -1.26 -13.85 1.44
N PRO A 107 -2.10 -13.95 0.40
CA PRO A 107 -1.64 -14.21 -0.97
C PRO A 107 -0.75 -13.09 -1.53
N ARG A 108 -0.87 -11.87 -0.99
CA ARG A 108 -0.07 -10.70 -1.33
C ARG A 108 1.00 -10.37 -0.28
N ARG A 109 1.35 -11.32 0.58
CA ARG A 109 2.42 -11.19 1.59
C ARG A 109 3.69 -10.54 1.05
N LEU A 110 4.18 -11.00 -0.10
CA LEU A 110 5.42 -10.49 -0.68
C LEU A 110 5.31 -8.99 -1.06
N LEU A 111 4.13 -8.52 -1.45
CA LEU A 111 3.90 -7.09 -1.73
C LEU A 111 3.96 -6.26 -0.44
N LEU A 112 3.37 -6.75 0.65
CA LEU A 112 3.44 -6.15 1.98
C LEU A 112 4.88 -6.10 2.49
N GLU A 113 5.63 -7.20 2.35
CA GLU A 113 7.05 -7.27 2.74
C GLU A 113 7.91 -6.29 1.95
N VAL A 114 7.69 -6.15 0.64
CA VAL A 114 8.40 -5.16 -0.19
C VAL A 114 8.05 -3.74 0.25
N GLN A 115 6.76 -3.44 0.47
CA GLN A 115 6.34 -2.12 0.93
C GLN A 115 7.00 -1.76 2.26
N ARG A 116 7.13 -2.73 3.17
CA ARG A 116 7.81 -2.56 4.46
C ARG A 116 9.32 -2.36 4.28
N ALA A 117 9.95 -3.12 3.38
CA ALA A 117 11.37 -3.00 3.06
C ALA A 117 11.75 -1.64 2.46
N LEU A 118 10.81 -0.96 1.80
CA LEU A 118 11.00 0.39 1.26
C LEU A 118 10.96 1.49 2.32
N LEU A 119 10.33 1.27 3.47
CA LEU A 119 10.13 2.31 4.49
C LEU A 119 11.46 2.93 4.98
N PRO A 120 12.51 2.16 5.32
CA PRO A 120 13.80 2.74 5.73
C PRO A 120 14.46 3.60 4.65
N ALA A 121 14.17 3.36 3.36
CA ALA A 121 14.66 4.21 2.27
C ALA A 121 14.02 5.60 2.33
N THR A 122 12.70 5.65 2.52
CA THR A 122 11.95 6.90 2.70
C THR A 122 12.45 7.65 3.95
N VAL A 123 12.53 6.97 5.09
CA VAL A 123 13.01 7.53 6.36
C VAL A 123 14.43 8.09 6.20
N GLY A 124 15.33 7.30 5.62
CA GLY A 124 16.73 7.68 5.43
C GLY A 124 16.88 8.87 4.48
N HIS A 125 16.10 8.93 3.41
CA HIS A 125 16.09 10.06 2.49
C HIS A 125 15.66 11.36 3.19
N SER A 126 14.53 11.33 3.90
CA SER A 126 14.01 12.51 4.60
C SER A 126 14.96 12.98 5.71
N ARG A 127 15.53 12.04 6.50
CA ARG A 127 16.54 12.38 7.51
C ARG A 127 17.81 12.95 6.91
N ARG A 128 18.24 12.49 5.73
CA ARG A 128 19.39 13.05 5.02
C ARG A 128 19.15 14.50 4.62
N LEU A 129 17.96 14.80 4.08
CA LEU A 129 17.58 16.18 3.74
C LEU A 129 17.55 17.08 4.97
N LEU A 130 17.00 16.61 6.09
CA LEU A 130 17.01 17.36 7.35
C LEU A 130 18.43 17.58 7.89
N ALA A 131 19.30 16.58 7.81
CA ALA A 131 20.70 16.72 8.22
C ALA A 131 21.48 17.75 7.39
N GLU A 132 21.11 17.97 6.13
CA GLU A 132 21.67 19.05 5.29
C GLU A 132 21.24 20.45 5.78
N LEU A 133 20.05 20.56 6.37
CA LEU A 133 19.53 21.82 6.93
C LEU A 133 20.05 22.10 8.35
N GLU A 134 20.46 21.06 9.08
CA GLU A 134 20.95 21.11 10.46
C GLU A 134 22.40 20.62 10.58
N PRO A 135 23.39 21.31 9.97
CA PRO A 135 24.76 20.81 9.85
C PRO A 135 25.49 20.63 11.19
N TYR A 136 24.96 21.19 12.28
CA TYR A 136 25.52 21.07 13.62
C TYR A 136 25.01 19.83 14.38
N ASP A 137 23.95 19.15 13.91
CA ASP A 137 23.53 17.86 14.46
C ASP A 137 24.30 16.71 13.77
N ALA A 138 25.51 16.43 14.25
CA ALA A 138 26.31 15.32 13.78
C ALA A 138 25.63 13.94 13.94
N ALA A 139 24.62 13.82 14.80
CA ALA A 139 23.85 12.60 14.96
C ALA A 139 22.77 12.44 13.87
N ALA A 140 22.26 13.52 13.29
CA ALA A 140 21.27 13.47 12.20
C ALA A 140 21.81 12.72 10.98
N GLY A 141 23.03 13.03 10.54
CA GLY A 141 23.69 12.33 9.43
C GLY A 141 23.89 10.83 9.70
N LYS A 142 24.26 10.46 10.93
CA LYS A 142 24.40 9.06 11.34
C LYS A 142 23.06 8.31 11.33
N ARG A 143 21.98 8.94 11.82
CA ARG A 143 20.62 8.36 11.77
C ARG A 143 20.15 8.16 10.34
N ALA A 144 20.40 9.11 9.45
CA ALA A 144 20.08 8.98 8.02
C ALA A 144 20.84 7.81 7.37
N ALA A 145 22.17 7.74 7.58
CA ALA A 145 23.00 6.66 7.06
C ALA A 145 22.56 5.28 7.57
N ALA A 146 22.22 5.16 8.86
CA ALA A 146 21.71 3.92 9.44
C ALA A 146 20.40 3.47 8.77
N SER A 147 19.45 4.38 8.57
CA SER A 147 18.19 4.08 7.88
C SER A 147 18.40 3.65 6.42
N LEU A 148 19.30 4.32 5.69
CA LEU A 148 19.64 3.95 4.32
C LEU A 148 20.35 2.60 4.23
N HIS A 149 21.26 2.29 5.16
CA HIS A 149 21.90 0.99 5.20
C HIS A 149 20.89 -0.12 5.48
N ALA A 150 19.97 0.09 6.43
CA ALA A 150 18.87 -0.84 6.68
C ALA A 150 17.99 -1.02 5.42
N ALA A 151 17.74 0.06 4.66
CA ALA A 151 17.00 -0.02 3.41
C ALA A 151 17.69 -0.94 2.39
N VAL A 152 19.00 -0.79 2.19
CA VAL A 152 19.77 -1.61 1.25
C VAL A 152 19.70 -3.09 1.64
N GLN A 153 19.87 -3.42 2.92
CA GLN A 153 19.78 -4.81 3.39
C GLN A 153 18.37 -5.37 3.15
N ASN A 154 17.33 -4.64 3.59
CA ASN A 154 15.94 -5.10 3.47
C ASN A 154 15.50 -5.25 2.00
N LEU A 155 15.93 -4.34 1.12
CA LEU A 155 15.60 -4.39 -0.30
C LEU A 155 16.33 -5.53 -1.02
N ARG A 156 17.57 -5.85 -0.66
CA ARG A 156 18.29 -7.03 -1.18
C ARG A 156 17.61 -8.33 -0.75
N GLU A 157 17.17 -8.43 0.49
CA GLU A 157 16.39 -9.59 0.94
C GLU A 157 15.06 -9.71 0.19
N ALA A 158 14.35 -8.58 0.00
CA ALA A 158 13.12 -8.54 -0.75
C ALA A 158 13.34 -8.95 -2.22
N GLU A 159 14.43 -8.48 -2.85
CA GLU A 159 14.85 -8.90 -4.19
C GLU A 159 15.04 -10.41 -4.26
N ALA A 160 15.81 -10.98 -3.33
CA ALA A 160 16.07 -12.42 -3.27
C ALA A 160 14.76 -13.23 -3.13
N ARG A 161 13.83 -12.76 -2.29
CA ARG A 161 12.49 -13.36 -2.13
C ARG A 161 11.68 -13.29 -3.41
N ILE A 162 11.67 -12.15 -4.12
CA ILE A 162 10.97 -12.00 -5.40
C ILE A 162 11.54 -12.94 -6.46
N VAL A 163 12.87 -13.01 -6.59
CA VAL A 163 13.55 -13.90 -7.55
C VAL A 163 13.23 -15.36 -7.26
N ALA A 164 13.23 -15.78 -5.99
CA ALA A 164 12.85 -17.13 -5.59
C ALA A 164 11.39 -17.45 -5.94
N SER A 165 10.47 -16.49 -5.75
CA SER A 165 9.06 -16.64 -6.11
C SER A 165 8.82 -16.74 -7.61
N GLN A 166 9.58 -16.00 -8.43
CA GLN A 166 9.49 -16.11 -9.91
C GLN A 166 9.88 -17.51 -10.40
N ARG A 167 10.84 -18.18 -9.76
CA ARG A 167 11.25 -19.55 -10.11
C ARG A 167 10.18 -20.60 -9.76
N LYS A 168 9.33 -20.32 -8.77
CA LYS A 168 8.28 -21.22 -8.28
C LYS A 168 6.90 -20.97 -8.90
N ALA A 169 6.67 -19.82 -9.53
CA ALA A 169 5.36 -19.42 -10.01
C ALA A 169 4.87 -20.30 -11.18
N PRO A 170 3.74 -21.02 -11.05
CA PRO A 170 3.15 -21.77 -12.14
C PRO A 170 2.58 -20.82 -13.21
N GLY A 171 2.75 -21.16 -14.49
CA GLY A 171 2.33 -20.32 -15.63
C GLY A 171 0.81 -20.21 -15.86
N GLY A 172 -0.02 -20.56 -14.88
CA GLY A 172 -1.48 -20.63 -15.01
C GLY A 172 -2.20 -19.32 -14.63
N ARG A 173 -3.39 -19.13 -15.19
CA ARG A 173 -4.30 -18.02 -14.87
C ARG A 173 -5.03 -18.31 -13.54
N ALA A 174 -4.45 -17.87 -12.42
CA ALA A 174 -5.12 -17.89 -11.13
C ALA A 174 -6.29 -16.86 -11.10
N PRO A 175 -7.27 -16.96 -10.16
CA PRO A 175 -8.29 -15.92 -9.95
C PRO A 175 -7.70 -14.61 -9.38
N SER A 176 -8.43 -13.48 -9.49
CA SER A 176 -8.05 -12.20 -8.88
C SER A 176 -8.10 -12.31 -7.35
N GLY A 177 -7.07 -11.80 -6.66
CA GLY A 177 -6.86 -12.01 -5.22
C GLY A 177 -5.96 -13.21 -4.85
N ALA A 178 -5.52 -14.01 -5.82
CA ALA A 178 -4.55 -15.09 -5.61
C ALA A 178 -3.10 -14.59 -5.46
N ALA A 179 -2.18 -15.52 -5.18
CA ALA A 179 -0.74 -15.26 -5.07
C ALA A 179 -0.20 -14.42 -6.26
N LEU A 180 0.79 -13.56 -5.99
CA LEU A 180 1.40 -12.69 -7.00
C LEU A 180 1.83 -13.48 -8.24
N ARG A 181 1.36 -13.03 -9.40
CA ARG A 181 1.65 -13.68 -10.69
C ARG A 181 2.95 -13.16 -11.28
N LEU A 182 3.51 -13.89 -12.26
CA LEU A 182 4.78 -13.52 -12.89
C LEU A 182 4.77 -12.09 -13.48
N PHE A 183 3.65 -11.65 -14.06
CA PHE A 183 3.52 -10.30 -14.61
C PHE A 183 3.46 -9.21 -13.54
N GLU A 184 3.15 -9.53 -12.28
CA GLU A 184 3.20 -8.61 -11.14
C GLU A 184 4.57 -8.65 -10.45
N LEU A 185 5.21 -9.82 -10.42
CA LEU A 185 6.55 -10.00 -9.84
C LEU A 185 7.64 -9.27 -10.62
N ARG A 186 7.54 -9.18 -11.95
CA ARG A 186 8.51 -8.47 -12.80
C ARG A 186 8.56 -6.96 -12.54
N PRO A 187 7.45 -6.21 -12.59
CA PRO A 187 7.47 -4.78 -12.28
C PRO A 187 7.82 -4.53 -10.81
N LEU A 188 7.40 -5.41 -9.88
CA LEU A 188 7.81 -5.33 -8.48
C LEU A 188 9.34 -5.46 -8.31
N LEU A 189 9.95 -6.43 -9.00
CA LEU A 189 11.42 -6.59 -9.02
C LEU A 189 12.11 -5.36 -9.62
N GLY A 190 11.59 -4.83 -10.73
CA GLY A 190 12.08 -3.61 -11.34
C GLY A 190 12.01 -2.42 -10.37
N HIS A 191 10.91 -2.30 -9.62
CA HIS A 191 10.75 -1.25 -8.62
C HIS A 191 11.77 -1.38 -7.48
N VAL A 192 12.00 -2.58 -6.95
CA VAL A 192 13.01 -2.81 -5.90
C VAL A 192 14.42 -2.46 -6.39
N ARG A 193 14.77 -2.89 -7.61
CA ARG A 193 16.10 -2.62 -8.19
C ARG A 193 16.37 -1.14 -8.45
N LEU A 194 15.35 -0.36 -8.80
CA LEU A 194 15.48 1.09 -8.97
C LEU A 194 15.71 1.84 -7.65
N ARG A 195 15.49 1.18 -6.51
CA ARG A 195 15.61 1.77 -5.15
C ARG A 195 16.89 1.36 -4.44
N LEU A 196 17.66 0.43 -5.00
CA LEU A 196 19.01 0.05 -4.56
C LEU A 196 20.06 0.92 -5.24
#